data_AF-A0A7N0VH33-F1
#
_entry.id   AF-A0A7N0VH33-F1
#
_cell.length_a   1.000
_cell.length_b   1.000
_cell.length_c   1.000
_cell.angle_alpha   90.00
_cell.angle_beta   90.00
_cell.angle_gamma   90.00
#
_symmetry.space_group_name_H-M   'P 1'
#
loop_
_entity.id
_entity.type
_entity.pdbx_description
1 polymer ?
#
loop_
_entity_poly.entity_id
_entity_poly.type
_entity_poly.pdbx_seq_one_letter_code
_entity_poly.pdbx_strand_id
1 'polypeptide(L)'
;MQMASVSAFKPLVGSSLVSRRCVSHREVLGWPCLGVGAWRKLCRSQRLKLGLKEGRRVNGVRGFSLSSAVEMDRFLTSEDVDELSDGFFEAIEELERMTRETSDVLEGMNERLSDRELQLVLVYFSREGRDSWCALEVFDWLRKENRVDDETMELMVSIMCRWVKNLIEGEHKVGDVVDLLVEMDCVGLKPEFSLIEKAIALYWDMGEKEKAVSFVEEVLRRRIDYSGDDKEGQKGGPAGYLAWKMMVDGRYKDAAKLIINLKESGLKPEVYSYLIAMTAVVKELNEFAKALRKLKGSSKAGVTAEIDVESLGLMERYQSDLIADGLRLSSWATNEGSASLAGVIHERLLAMYICAGRGLEAERQLWEMKLIGKAADKDLYDIVLAICASQKEINSVSRLLTGLEMSSSQRKKKTLSWLLRGYIKGGHFEDAAETLIKMLDMSLSPDYLDRAAVLHGLKKDIRQTGDLEKYLSVCSRLSDMDLIGPCLVYKYIKKHKLWVIKMV
;
A
#
# COMPACT_ATOMS: atom_id res chain seq x y z
N MET A 1 -29.42 -11.24 45.09
CA MET A 1 -28.05 -11.13 45.66
C MET A 1 -27.35 -10.05 44.84
N GLN A 2 -27.08 -8.83 45.32
CA GLN A 2 -26.37 -8.42 46.56
C GLN A 2 -24.99 -9.11 46.67
N MET A 3 -23.88 -8.41 46.92
CA MET A 3 -23.67 -6.96 47.12
C MET A 3 -22.16 -6.62 47.09
N ALA A 4 -21.81 -5.42 46.59
CA ALA A 4 -20.64 -4.58 46.99
C ALA A 4 -19.22 -5.26 46.93
N SER A 5 -18.06 -4.63 47.20
CA SER A 5 -17.59 -3.28 47.57
C SER A 5 -16.07 -3.22 47.20
N VAL A 6 -15.29 -2.12 47.11
CA VAL A 6 -15.47 -0.64 47.04
C VAL A 6 -14.07 -0.09 46.63
N SER A 7 -13.92 0.91 45.77
CA SER A 7 -13.75 2.31 46.21
C SER A 7 -13.85 3.35 45.08
N ALA A 8 -14.32 4.54 45.44
CA ALA A 8 -14.35 5.73 44.61
C ALA A 8 -13.32 6.75 45.10
N PHE A 9 -12.81 7.59 44.19
CA PHE A 9 -12.29 8.91 44.55
C PHE A 9 -12.80 9.95 43.55
N LYS A 10 -13.48 10.98 44.06
CA LYS A 10 -13.87 12.19 43.34
C LYS A 10 -13.13 13.40 43.95
N PRO A 11 -13.06 14.55 43.27
CA PRO A 11 -11.91 15.44 43.37
C PRO A 11 -11.94 16.36 44.58
N LEU A 12 -10.75 16.70 45.09
CA LEU A 12 -10.54 17.93 45.85
C LEU A 12 -10.13 19.05 44.90
N VAL A 13 -10.82 20.19 45.03
CA VAL A 13 -10.50 21.42 44.32
C VAL A 13 -9.18 21.97 44.87
N GLY A 14 -8.17 22.11 44.00
CA GLY A 14 -6.90 22.72 44.32
C GLY A 14 -6.53 23.72 43.23
N SER A 15 -6.83 25.00 43.47
CA SER A 15 -6.49 26.10 42.57
C SER A 15 -5.00 26.42 42.60
N SER A 16 -4.30 26.23 41.48
CA SER A 16 -2.99 26.86 41.26
C SER A 16 -2.81 27.27 39.79
N LEU A 17 -2.61 28.56 39.58
CA LEU A 17 -2.10 29.10 38.31
C LEU A 17 -0.65 28.66 38.15
N VAL A 18 -0.37 27.79 37.16
CA VAL A 18 1.00 27.47 36.74
C VAL A 18 1.09 27.60 35.23
N SER A 19 1.86 28.60 34.80
CA SER A 19 2.25 28.80 33.40
C SER A 19 2.94 27.55 32.85
N ARG A 20 2.31 26.88 31.88
CA ARG A 20 2.94 25.78 31.15
C ARG A 20 3.86 26.34 30.06
N ARG A 21 5.11 26.60 30.42
CA ARG A 21 6.20 26.67 29.43
C ARG A 21 6.27 25.32 28.69
N CYS A 22 6.13 25.35 27.37
CA CYS A 22 6.45 24.20 26.53
C CYS A 22 7.97 23.98 26.54
N VAL A 23 8.46 23.12 27.42
CA VAL A 23 9.84 22.63 27.37
C VAL A 23 9.89 21.50 26.34
N SER A 24 10.47 21.78 25.17
CA SER A 24 10.64 20.80 24.11
C SER A 24 11.67 19.75 24.52
N HIS A 25 11.28 18.48 24.58
CA HIS A 25 12.22 17.36 24.60
C HIS A 25 12.91 17.27 23.22
N ARG A 26 14.00 18.02 23.02
CA ARG A 26 14.72 18.13 21.74
C ARG A 26 16.25 18.07 21.94
N GLU A 27 16.70 17.08 22.73
CA GLU A 27 18.12 16.77 22.98
C GLU A 27 18.43 15.28 22.81
N VAL A 28 18.37 14.77 21.57
CA VAL A 28 19.12 13.59 21.13
C VAL A 28 19.52 13.83 19.68
N LEU A 29 20.77 13.55 19.31
CA LEU A 29 21.43 13.89 18.02
C LEU A 29 21.82 15.38 17.93
N GLY A 30 22.98 15.71 18.51
CA GLY A 30 23.53 17.06 18.56
C GLY A 30 23.97 17.62 17.20
N TRP A 31 23.03 18.21 16.47
CA TRP A 31 23.30 19.26 15.49
C TRP A 31 22.83 20.58 16.09
N PRO A 32 23.63 21.66 16.06
CA PRO A 32 23.17 22.95 16.55
C PRO A 32 22.05 23.44 15.64
N CYS A 33 20.87 23.68 16.23
CA CYS A 33 19.85 24.52 15.59
C CYS A 33 20.48 25.91 15.41
N LEU A 34 21.02 26.15 14.22
CA LEU A 34 21.54 27.46 13.82
C LEU A 34 20.39 28.45 13.92
N GLY A 35 20.39 29.28 14.99
CA GLY A 35 19.31 30.22 15.25
C GLY A 35 19.06 31.16 14.08
N VAL A 36 17.85 31.74 14.02
CA VAL A 36 17.28 32.51 12.90
C VAL A 36 18.28 33.43 12.18
N GLY A 37 19.15 34.13 12.91
CA GLY A 37 20.18 35.02 12.34
C GLY A 37 21.33 34.34 11.57
N ALA A 38 21.56 33.03 11.72
CA ALA A 38 22.62 32.29 11.04
C ALA A 38 22.19 31.80 9.65
N TRP A 39 20.95 31.34 9.50
CA TRP A 39 20.36 31.05 8.18
C TRP A 39 20.18 32.31 7.34
N ARG A 40 19.76 33.44 7.95
CA ARG A 40 19.74 34.76 7.29
C ARG A 40 21.11 35.18 6.70
N LYS A 41 22.23 34.77 7.30
CA LYS A 41 23.59 34.99 6.74
C LYS A 41 23.90 34.05 5.57
N LEU A 42 23.40 32.82 5.59
CA LEU A 42 23.52 31.85 4.49
C LEU A 42 22.71 32.28 3.26
N CYS A 43 21.45 32.70 3.43
CA CYS A 43 20.63 33.21 2.33
C CYS A 43 21.22 34.49 1.70
N ARG A 44 21.72 35.44 2.50
CA ARG A 44 22.48 36.60 1.97
C ARG A 44 23.71 36.17 1.14
N SER A 45 24.41 35.11 1.55
CA SER A 45 25.57 34.56 0.84
C SER A 45 25.21 33.82 -0.46
N GLN A 46 24.05 33.14 -0.50
CA GLN A 46 23.56 32.46 -1.71
C GLN A 46 22.94 33.43 -2.73
N ARG A 47 22.19 34.46 -2.29
CA ARG A 47 21.62 35.49 -3.19
C ARG A 47 22.71 36.23 -3.97
N LEU A 48 23.86 36.49 -3.34
CA LEU A 48 25.06 37.06 -3.97
C LEU A 48 25.78 36.12 -4.96
N LYS A 49 25.57 34.81 -4.86
CA LYS A 49 26.18 33.81 -5.77
C LYS A 49 25.33 33.48 -6.99
N LEU A 50 24.02 33.75 -6.95
CA LEU A 50 23.07 33.37 -8.01
C LEU A 50 22.83 34.44 -9.09
N GLY A 51 23.50 35.60 -9.02
CA GLY A 51 23.54 36.56 -10.13
C GLY A 51 22.20 37.19 -10.54
N LEU A 52 21.18 37.12 -9.66
CA LEU A 52 19.92 37.82 -9.85
C LEU A 52 20.17 39.33 -9.84
N LYS A 53 19.97 39.97 -11.00
CA LYS A 53 20.18 41.40 -11.19
C LYS A 53 19.26 42.20 -10.29
N GLU A 54 19.79 43.25 -9.66
CA GLU A 54 18.98 44.25 -8.97
C GLU A 54 17.90 44.80 -9.91
N GLY A 55 16.65 44.79 -9.44
CA GLY A 55 15.52 45.41 -10.12
C GLY A 55 15.82 46.89 -10.37
N ARG A 56 15.61 47.33 -11.62
CA ARG A 56 15.91 48.71 -12.04
C ARG A 56 15.05 49.69 -11.24
N ARG A 57 15.67 50.61 -10.47
CA ARG A 57 14.96 51.67 -9.74
C ARG A 57 14.02 52.44 -10.64
N VAL A 58 12.76 52.58 -10.22
CA VAL A 58 11.78 53.52 -10.79
C VAL A 58 11.26 54.37 -9.63
N ASN A 59 11.49 55.68 -9.67
CA ASN A 59 10.95 56.60 -8.68
C ASN A 59 9.49 56.94 -9.05
N GLY A 60 8.53 56.63 -8.18
CA GLY A 60 7.14 57.06 -8.34
C GLY A 60 6.15 56.23 -7.53
N VAL A 61 5.63 56.79 -6.43
CA VAL A 61 4.80 56.13 -5.40
C VAL A 61 3.40 55.69 -5.88
N ARG A 62 3.09 55.79 -7.19
CA ARG A 62 1.87 55.24 -7.82
C ARG A 62 2.15 54.42 -9.07
N GLY A 63 3.40 53.97 -9.25
CA GLY A 63 3.90 53.31 -10.45
C GLY A 63 3.93 51.78 -10.41
N PHE A 64 3.39 51.12 -9.37
CA PHE A 64 3.25 49.67 -9.36
C PHE A 64 2.16 49.24 -10.36
N SER A 65 2.56 48.66 -11.48
CA SER A 65 1.63 47.98 -12.40
C SER A 65 1.19 46.64 -11.78
N LEU A 66 0.34 46.71 -10.77
CA LEU A 66 -0.39 45.56 -10.20
C LEU A 66 -1.24 44.84 -11.28
N SER A 67 -1.58 45.54 -12.35
CA SER A 67 -2.43 45.16 -13.48
C SER A 67 -1.80 44.27 -14.56
N SER A 68 -0.54 43.80 -14.42
CA SER A 68 0.11 42.96 -15.45
C SER A 68 0.09 41.45 -15.17
N ALA A 69 -0.68 40.98 -14.18
CA ALA A 69 -0.66 39.57 -13.75
C ALA A 69 -2.07 38.99 -13.53
N VAL A 70 -2.46 38.06 -14.42
CA VAL A 70 -3.76 37.36 -14.54
C VAL A 70 -4.27 36.68 -13.27
N GLU A 71 -3.42 36.45 -12.27
CA GLU A 71 -3.83 35.82 -11.00
C GLU A 71 -4.38 36.80 -9.95
N MET A 72 -4.09 38.11 -10.04
CA MET A 72 -4.60 39.06 -9.06
C MET A 72 -6.09 39.33 -9.25
N ASP A 73 -6.56 39.31 -10.50
CA ASP A 73 -7.97 39.41 -10.91
C ASP A 73 -8.89 38.37 -10.22
N ARG A 74 -8.32 37.35 -9.59
CA ARG A 74 -9.04 36.29 -8.86
C ARG A 74 -9.28 36.59 -7.38
N PHE A 75 -8.59 37.59 -6.82
CA PHE A 75 -8.68 38.02 -5.41
C PHE A 75 -8.93 39.54 -5.27
N LEU A 76 -8.68 40.31 -6.33
CA LEU A 76 -8.91 41.75 -6.45
C LEU A 76 -9.55 42.01 -7.81
N THR A 77 -10.76 42.57 -7.83
CA THR A 77 -11.30 43.21 -9.04
C THR A 77 -10.59 44.54 -9.28
N SER A 78 -10.79 45.16 -10.45
CA SER A 78 -10.23 46.50 -10.73
C SER A 78 -10.73 47.58 -9.78
N GLU A 79 -11.86 47.37 -9.09
CA GLU A 79 -12.41 48.30 -8.10
C GLU A 79 -11.74 48.11 -6.72
N ASP A 80 -11.38 46.87 -6.34
CA ASP A 80 -10.70 46.59 -5.06
C ASP A 80 -9.27 47.18 -4.98
N VAL A 81 -8.63 47.46 -6.13
CA VAL A 81 -7.27 48.02 -6.17
C VAL A 81 -7.24 49.50 -5.76
N ASP A 82 -8.33 50.23 -5.99
CA ASP A 82 -8.46 51.64 -5.60
C ASP A 82 -8.85 51.81 -4.11
N GLU A 83 -9.20 50.73 -3.40
CA GLU A 83 -9.50 50.72 -1.95
C GLU A 83 -8.30 50.38 -1.06
N LEU A 84 -7.13 50.02 -1.62
CA LEU A 84 -5.93 49.66 -0.86
C LEU A 84 -5.32 50.88 -0.15
N SER A 85 -4.95 50.75 1.12
CA SER A 85 -4.35 51.86 1.88
C SER A 85 -2.92 52.18 1.43
N ASP A 86 -2.49 53.43 1.61
CA ASP A 86 -1.07 53.81 1.48
C ASP A 86 -0.17 52.96 2.40
N GLY A 87 -0.71 52.46 3.52
CA GLY A 87 -0.01 51.57 4.47
C GLY A 87 0.29 50.19 3.90
N PHE A 88 -0.56 49.64 3.02
CA PHE A 88 -0.29 48.37 2.31
C PHE A 88 0.91 48.49 1.37
N PHE A 89 1.01 49.61 0.64
CA PHE A 89 2.16 49.88 -0.24
C PHE A 89 3.44 50.15 0.57
N GLU A 90 3.36 50.89 1.68
CA GLU A 90 4.47 51.11 2.62
C GLU A 90 4.99 49.77 3.19
N ALA A 91 4.08 48.85 3.56
CA ALA A 91 4.42 47.52 4.05
C ALA A 91 5.17 46.68 3.01
N ILE A 92 4.68 46.64 1.77
CA ILE A 92 5.36 45.92 0.68
C ILE A 92 6.76 46.50 0.44
N GLU A 93 6.94 47.83 0.42
CA GLU A 93 8.25 48.45 0.17
C GLU A 93 9.25 48.18 1.31
N GLU A 94 8.84 48.31 2.59
CA GLU A 94 9.69 48.00 3.75
C GLU A 94 10.07 46.50 3.79
N LEU A 95 9.13 45.60 3.54
CA LEU A 95 9.36 44.15 3.51
C LEU A 95 10.27 43.75 2.33
N GLU A 96 10.08 44.32 1.13
CA GLU A 96 10.99 44.09 -0.02
C GLU A 96 12.40 44.63 0.23
N ARG A 97 12.53 45.76 0.93
CA ARG A 97 13.83 46.35 1.30
C ARG A 97 14.65 45.49 2.25
N MET A 98 14.02 44.60 3.03
CA MET A 98 14.70 43.68 3.97
C MET A 98 15.65 44.40 4.95
N THR A 99 15.34 45.65 5.32
CA THR A 99 16.22 46.49 6.16
C THR A 99 15.99 46.34 7.67
N ARG A 100 14.88 45.73 8.09
CA ARG A 100 14.52 45.44 9.49
C ARG A 100 14.07 43.99 9.61
N GLU A 101 13.78 43.49 10.81
CA GLU A 101 13.09 42.20 10.92
C GLU A 101 11.62 42.36 10.50
N THR A 102 11.06 41.32 9.89
CA THR A 102 9.70 41.33 9.31
C THR A 102 8.65 41.57 10.40
N SER A 103 8.86 41.00 11.59
CA SER A 103 8.11 41.32 12.80
C SER A 103 8.10 42.82 13.13
N ASP A 104 9.25 43.50 13.07
CA ASP A 104 9.38 44.91 13.46
C ASP A 104 8.66 45.86 12.48
N VAL A 105 8.56 45.45 11.21
CA VAL A 105 7.83 46.16 10.16
C VAL A 105 6.33 45.98 10.39
N LEU A 106 5.88 44.73 10.55
CA LEU A 106 4.47 44.39 10.75
C LEU A 106 3.91 44.94 12.08
N GLU A 107 4.67 44.88 13.17
CA GLU A 107 4.29 45.47 14.47
C GLU A 107 4.09 46.99 14.36
N GLY A 108 4.96 47.68 13.62
CA GLY A 108 4.82 49.12 13.34
C GLY A 108 3.65 49.49 12.43
N MET A 109 3.03 48.50 11.76
CA MET A 109 1.93 48.65 10.80
C MET A 109 0.64 47.96 11.25
N ASN A 110 0.62 47.34 12.45
CA ASN A 110 -0.47 46.47 12.93
C ASN A 110 -1.85 47.17 12.91
N GLU A 111 -1.92 48.42 13.39
CA GLU A 111 -3.15 49.24 13.38
C GLU A 111 -3.49 49.85 12.00
N ARG A 112 -2.58 49.80 11.03
CA ARG A 112 -2.76 50.41 9.70
C ARG A 112 -3.26 49.44 8.64
N LEU A 113 -3.13 48.13 8.86
CA LEU A 113 -3.45 47.08 7.91
C LEU A 113 -4.69 46.30 8.35
N SER A 114 -5.70 46.27 7.48
CA SER A 114 -6.85 45.36 7.61
C SER A 114 -6.44 43.90 7.42
N ASP A 115 -7.26 42.96 7.90
CA ASP A 115 -7.00 41.52 7.72
C ASP A 115 -6.97 41.13 6.23
N ARG A 116 -7.80 41.79 5.40
CA ARG A 116 -7.80 41.61 3.93
C ARG A 116 -6.49 42.10 3.31
N GLU A 117 -5.94 43.24 3.74
CA GLU A 117 -4.63 43.71 3.27
C GLU A 117 -3.50 42.77 3.69
N LEU A 118 -3.56 42.17 4.87
CA LEU A 118 -2.56 41.20 5.34
C LEU A 118 -2.63 39.88 4.55
N GLN A 119 -3.84 39.39 4.22
CA GLN A 119 -4.01 38.30 3.26
C GLN A 119 -3.42 38.65 1.89
N LEU A 120 -3.57 39.90 1.42
CA LEU A 120 -2.96 40.35 0.16
C LEU A 120 -1.43 40.45 0.25
N VAL A 121 -0.85 40.78 1.41
CA VAL A 121 0.61 40.70 1.64
C VAL A 121 1.09 39.24 1.53
N LEU A 122 0.37 38.27 2.11
CA LEU A 122 0.67 36.84 1.93
C LEU A 122 0.63 36.44 0.45
N VAL A 123 -0.45 36.79 -0.27
CA VAL A 123 -0.60 36.52 -1.71
C VAL A 123 0.55 37.15 -2.49
N TYR A 124 0.93 38.39 -2.17
CA TYR A 124 2.00 39.14 -2.84
C TYR A 124 3.36 38.44 -2.72
N PHE A 125 3.79 38.10 -1.50
CA PHE A 125 5.06 37.41 -1.27
C PHE A 125 5.04 35.93 -1.68
N SER A 126 3.86 35.33 -1.86
CA SER A 126 3.72 33.97 -2.39
C SER A 126 3.98 33.81 -3.89
N ARG A 127 4.13 34.92 -4.63
CA ARG A 127 4.31 34.92 -6.09
C ARG A 127 5.65 34.33 -6.52
N GLU A 128 5.67 33.78 -7.72
CA GLU A 128 6.87 33.21 -8.33
C GLU A 128 7.96 34.28 -8.50
N GLY A 129 9.20 33.95 -8.12
CA GLY A 129 10.32 34.89 -8.08
C GLY A 129 10.36 35.84 -6.86
N ARG A 130 9.39 35.77 -5.94
CA ARG A 130 9.43 36.44 -4.63
C ARG A 130 9.97 35.50 -3.55
N ASP A 131 10.14 36.06 -2.35
CA ASP A 131 10.77 35.39 -1.22
C ASP A 131 9.72 34.62 -0.41
N SER A 132 9.51 33.33 -0.71
CA SER A 132 8.51 32.48 -0.03
C SER A 132 8.70 32.45 1.49
N TRP A 133 9.94 32.61 1.96
CA TRP A 133 10.27 32.75 3.37
C TRP A 133 9.63 33.99 4.02
N CYS A 134 9.53 35.10 3.28
CA CYS A 134 8.87 36.31 3.77
C CYS A 134 7.37 36.09 3.96
N ALA A 135 6.71 35.36 3.07
CA ALA A 135 5.31 34.97 3.25
C ALA A 135 5.11 34.06 4.48
N LEU A 136 6.03 33.12 4.73
CA LEU A 136 6.02 32.28 5.95
C LEU A 136 6.24 33.12 7.23
N GLU A 137 7.14 34.12 7.22
CA GLU A 137 7.34 35.02 8.35
C GLU A 137 6.14 35.96 8.61
N VAL A 138 5.50 36.48 7.56
CA VAL A 138 4.24 37.25 7.69
C VAL A 138 3.15 36.38 8.30
N PHE A 139 3.02 35.12 7.86
CA PHE A 139 2.05 34.17 8.43
C PHE A 139 2.35 33.85 9.91
N ASP A 140 3.61 33.61 10.27
CA ASP A 140 4.01 33.35 11.66
C ASP A 140 3.69 34.54 12.58
N TRP A 141 3.87 35.77 12.08
CA TRP A 141 3.48 36.98 12.80
C TRP A 141 1.96 37.10 12.97
N LEU A 142 1.17 36.92 11.90
CA LEU A 142 -0.30 36.94 11.97
C LEU A 142 -0.83 35.94 13.00
N ARG A 143 -0.23 34.76 13.04
CA ARG A 143 -0.57 33.70 13.98
C ARG A 143 -0.25 34.06 15.44
N LYS A 144 0.88 34.75 15.68
CA LYS A 144 1.26 35.23 17.03
C LYS A 144 0.31 36.32 17.53
N GLU A 145 -0.14 37.19 16.65
CA GLU A 145 -1.14 38.23 16.92
C GLU A 145 -2.59 37.68 16.95
N ASN A 146 -2.79 36.38 16.73
CA ASN A 146 -4.10 35.72 16.68
C ASN A 146 -5.04 36.35 15.61
N ARG A 147 -4.47 36.78 14.48
CA ARG A 147 -5.15 37.33 13.29
C ARG A 147 -5.24 36.31 12.14
N VAL A 148 -5.25 35.03 12.45
CA VAL A 148 -5.42 33.93 11.48
C VAL A 148 -6.79 33.30 11.69
N ASP A 149 -7.66 33.51 10.71
CA ASP A 149 -8.96 32.86 10.59
C ASP A 149 -8.89 31.63 9.66
N ASP A 150 -10.02 30.92 9.51
CA ASP A 150 -10.11 29.72 8.68
C ASP A 150 -9.85 30.03 7.19
N GLU A 151 -10.25 31.21 6.70
CA GLU A 151 -10.00 31.65 5.32
C GLU A 151 -8.50 31.89 5.07
N THR A 152 -7.80 32.52 6.02
CA THR A 152 -6.34 32.73 5.97
C THR A 152 -5.58 31.41 6.05
N MET A 153 -6.07 30.43 6.82
CA MET A 153 -5.53 29.07 6.84
C MET A 153 -5.70 28.37 5.48
N GLU A 154 -6.89 28.39 4.89
CA GLU A 154 -7.15 27.78 3.58
C GLU A 154 -6.32 28.42 2.47
N LEU A 155 -6.24 29.76 2.45
CA LEU A 155 -5.38 30.54 1.56
C LEU A 155 -3.92 30.09 1.67
N MET A 156 -3.43 29.93 2.91
CA MET A 156 -2.04 29.53 3.13
C MET A 156 -1.79 28.09 2.67
N VAL A 157 -2.67 27.14 2.98
CA VAL A 157 -2.58 25.75 2.48
C VAL A 157 -2.57 25.70 0.94
N SER A 158 -3.37 26.55 0.29
CA SER A 158 -3.39 26.70 -1.18
C SER A 158 -2.07 27.23 -1.74
N ILE A 159 -1.50 28.27 -1.11
CA ILE A 159 -0.17 28.81 -1.42
C ILE A 159 0.92 27.73 -1.29
N MET A 160 0.91 26.96 -0.20
CA MET A 160 1.89 25.90 0.06
C MET A 160 1.79 24.77 -0.97
N CYS A 161 0.56 24.36 -1.32
CA CYS A 161 0.29 23.43 -2.41
C CYS A 161 0.89 23.89 -3.74
N ARG A 162 0.82 25.20 -4.03
CA ARG A 162 1.41 25.80 -5.24
C ARG A 162 2.93 25.80 -5.19
N TRP A 163 3.55 26.22 -4.09
CA TRP A 163 5.02 26.21 -3.98
C TRP A 163 5.61 24.80 -4.13
N VAL A 164 5.04 23.79 -3.44
CA VAL A 164 5.45 22.39 -3.60
C VAL A 164 5.29 21.94 -5.06
N LYS A 165 4.19 22.30 -5.73
CA LYS A 165 3.97 21.98 -7.14
C LYS A 165 5.05 22.63 -8.03
N ASN A 166 5.29 23.93 -7.89
CA ASN A 166 6.23 24.67 -8.73
C ASN A 166 7.68 24.19 -8.54
N LEU A 167 8.08 23.82 -7.31
CA LEU A 167 9.40 23.20 -7.07
C LEU A 167 9.53 21.84 -7.79
N ILE A 168 8.48 21.01 -7.77
CA ILE A 168 8.49 19.70 -8.45
C ILE A 168 8.49 19.86 -9.97
N GLU A 169 7.62 20.72 -10.52
CA GLU A 169 7.52 21.00 -11.96
C GLU A 169 8.74 21.74 -12.51
N GLY A 170 9.41 22.55 -11.69
CA GLY A 170 10.68 23.21 -12.01
C GLY A 170 11.92 22.32 -11.84
N GLU A 171 11.74 21.00 -11.64
CA GLU A 171 12.80 20.00 -11.46
C GLU A 171 13.80 20.30 -10.32
N HIS A 172 13.36 21.02 -9.28
CA HIS A 172 14.19 21.28 -8.10
C HIS A 172 14.57 19.99 -7.36
N LYS A 173 15.57 20.08 -6.47
CA LYS A 173 15.99 18.90 -5.71
C LYS A 173 14.89 18.50 -4.73
N VAL A 174 14.78 17.20 -4.49
CA VAL A 174 13.94 16.64 -3.43
C VAL A 174 14.21 17.31 -2.08
N GLY A 175 15.48 17.62 -1.79
CA GLY A 175 15.87 18.38 -0.60
C GLY A 175 15.17 19.73 -0.50
N ASP A 176 15.10 20.51 -1.59
CA ASP A 176 14.50 21.84 -1.61
C ASP A 176 12.99 21.78 -1.28
N VAL A 177 12.28 20.76 -1.79
CA VAL A 177 10.86 20.50 -1.48
C VAL A 177 10.68 20.12 -0.01
N VAL A 178 11.57 19.29 0.53
CA VAL A 178 11.47 18.82 1.93
C VAL A 178 11.95 19.89 2.92
N ASP A 179 12.89 20.76 2.54
CA ASP A 179 13.26 21.95 3.27
C ASP A 179 12.01 22.83 3.45
N LEU A 180 11.29 23.15 2.37
CA LEU A 180 10.02 23.90 2.43
C LEU A 180 9.00 23.26 3.40
N LEU A 181 8.80 21.94 3.37
CA LEU A 181 7.89 21.25 4.31
C LEU A 181 8.31 21.42 5.78
N VAL A 182 9.61 21.50 6.07
CA VAL A 182 10.14 21.75 7.42
C VAL A 182 9.99 23.21 7.81
N GLU A 183 10.19 24.16 6.89
CA GLU A 183 9.97 25.59 7.14
C GLU A 183 8.50 25.87 7.47
N MET A 184 7.57 25.23 6.76
CA MET A 184 6.13 25.24 7.03
C MET A 184 5.78 24.76 8.46
N ASP A 185 6.30 23.60 8.88
CA ASP A 185 6.10 23.09 10.25
C ASP A 185 6.74 24.02 11.31
N CYS A 186 7.84 24.71 10.98
CA CYS A 186 8.46 25.68 11.89
C CYS A 186 7.59 26.92 12.15
N VAL A 187 6.83 27.37 11.15
CA VAL A 187 5.76 28.37 11.34
C VAL A 187 4.43 27.73 11.76
N GLY A 188 4.46 26.45 12.17
CA GLY A 188 3.35 25.62 12.64
C GLY A 188 2.18 25.49 11.68
N LEU A 189 2.43 25.64 10.39
CA LEU A 189 1.57 25.13 9.34
C LEU A 189 1.95 23.67 9.12
N LYS A 190 1.33 22.76 9.87
CA LYS A 190 1.62 21.33 9.75
C LYS A 190 1.30 20.84 8.33
N PRO A 191 2.25 20.24 7.60
CA PRO A 191 1.98 19.67 6.29
C PRO A 191 1.12 18.41 6.45
N GLU A 192 -0.18 18.54 6.21
CA GLU A 192 -1.07 17.38 6.19
C GLU A 192 -0.59 16.29 5.22
N PHE A 193 -0.98 15.04 5.52
CA PHE A 193 -0.76 13.93 4.60
C PHE A 193 -1.29 14.19 3.18
N SER A 194 -2.36 15.00 3.02
CA SER A 194 -2.92 15.42 1.73
C SER A 194 -1.89 16.12 0.82
N LEU A 195 -1.02 16.96 1.38
CA LEU A 195 0.05 17.65 0.64
C LEU A 195 1.18 16.69 0.27
N ILE A 196 1.55 15.78 1.19
CA ILE A 196 2.59 14.77 0.94
C ILE A 196 2.12 13.76 -0.11
N GLU A 197 0.86 13.33 -0.06
CA GLU A 197 0.22 12.47 -1.07
C GLU A 197 0.30 13.13 -2.45
N LYS A 198 -0.05 14.42 -2.53
CA LYS A 198 0.00 15.21 -3.77
C LYS A 198 1.42 15.37 -4.30
N ALA A 199 2.41 15.60 -3.44
CA ALA A 199 3.83 15.67 -3.83
C ALA A 199 4.34 14.33 -4.38
N ILE A 200 3.99 13.20 -3.73
CA ILE A 200 4.31 11.86 -4.23
C ILE A 200 3.65 11.61 -5.58
N ALA A 201 2.36 11.94 -5.71
CA ALA A 201 1.62 11.78 -6.97
C ALA A 201 2.25 12.60 -8.11
N LEU A 202 2.63 13.86 -7.86
CA LEU A 202 3.28 14.72 -8.85
C LEU A 202 4.62 14.13 -9.34
N TYR A 203 5.53 13.74 -8.43
CA TYR A 203 6.77 13.07 -8.84
C TYR A 203 6.50 11.77 -9.61
N TRP A 204 5.48 11.00 -9.21
CA TRP A 204 5.13 9.73 -9.84
C TRP A 204 4.60 9.89 -11.25
N ASP A 205 3.67 10.82 -11.42
CA ASP A 205 2.89 11.01 -12.64
C ASP A 205 3.72 11.80 -13.69
N MET A 206 4.73 12.56 -13.25
CA MET A 206 5.83 13.09 -14.09
C MET A 206 6.84 12.02 -14.55
N GLY A 207 6.78 10.82 -13.99
CA GLY A 207 7.71 9.72 -14.31
C GLY A 207 9.00 9.68 -13.47
N GLU A 208 9.21 10.67 -12.61
CA GLU A 208 10.38 10.87 -11.73
C GLU A 208 10.34 9.94 -10.50
N LYS A 209 10.26 8.64 -10.76
CA LYS A 209 10.00 7.58 -9.76
C LYS A 209 11.09 7.50 -8.68
N GLU A 210 12.34 7.72 -9.06
CA GLU A 210 13.49 7.76 -8.15
C GLU A 210 13.42 8.99 -7.23
N LYS A 211 12.97 10.15 -7.74
CA LYS A 211 12.72 11.34 -6.90
C LYS A 211 11.55 11.10 -5.94
N ALA A 212 10.49 10.41 -6.36
CA ALA A 212 9.39 10.02 -5.47
C ALA A 212 9.85 9.12 -4.30
N VAL A 213 10.72 8.14 -4.56
CA VAL A 213 11.33 7.29 -3.52
C VAL A 213 12.22 8.13 -2.59
N SER A 214 13.10 8.96 -3.15
CA SER A 214 13.98 9.85 -2.38
C SER A 214 13.19 10.84 -1.52
N PHE A 215 12.05 11.32 -1.99
CA PHE A 215 11.15 12.22 -1.25
C PHE A 215 10.54 11.52 -0.03
N VAL A 216 9.98 10.32 -0.22
CA VAL A 216 9.46 9.50 0.89
C VAL A 216 10.56 9.16 1.90
N GLU A 217 11.76 8.82 1.43
CA GLU A 217 12.90 8.60 2.32
C GLU A 217 13.23 9.83 3.17
N GLU A 218 13.33 11.01 2.58
CA GLU A 218 13.71 12.23 3.29
C GLU A 218 12.61 12.71 4.25
N VAL A 219 11.34 12.58 3.87
CA VAL A 219 10.17 12.81 4.76
C VAL A 219 10.25 11.92 6.01
N LEU A 220 10.51 10.62 5.84
CA LEU A 220 10.67 9.68 6.96
C LEU A 220 11.95 9.92 7.77
N ARG A 221 13.05 10.30 7.11
CA ARG A 221 14.37 10.57 7.71
C ARG A 221 14.31 11.79 8.63
N ARG A 222 13.63 12.86 8.20
CA ARG A 222 13.41 14.08 8.99
C ARG A 222 12.25 13.98 9.99
N ARG A 223 11.40 12.96 9.88
CA ARG A 223 10.21 12.75 10.72
C ARG A 223 9.25 13.94 10.72
N ILE A 224 8.93 14.43 9.53
CA ILE A 224 7.92 15.47 9.34
C ILE A 224 6.59 14.95 9.90
N ASP A 225 5.89 15.77 10.67
CA ASP A 225 4.56 15.39 11.19
C ASP A 225 3.49 15.65 10.13
N TYR A 226 2.95 14.57 9.60
CA TYR A 226 1.84 14.53 8.66
C TYR A 226 0.59 13.85 9.23
N SER A 227 0.57 13.62 10.56
CA SER A 227 -0.61 13.08 11.22
C SER A 227 -1.67 14.18 11.37
N GLY A 228 -2.76 14.05 10.62
CA GLY A 228 -3.99 14.78 10.88
C GLY A 228 -4.71 14.22 12.13
N ASP A 229 -5.72 14.93 12.62
CA ASP A 229 -6.56 14.50 13.76
C ASP A 229 -7.43 13.24 13.47
N ASP A 230 -7.34 12.69 12.26
CA ASP A 230 -7.93 11.42 11.82
C ASP A 230 -7.40 10.23 12.65
N LYS A 231 -8.12 9.90 13.72
CA LYS A 231 -7.84 8.77 14.64
C LYS A 231 -8.03 7.38 14.02
N GLU A 232 -8.30 7.28 12.73
CA GLU A 232 -8.40 6.02 12.00
C GLU A 232 -7.21 5.81 11.07
N GLY A 233 -6.24 5.00 11.54
CA GLY A 233 -5.04 4.58 10.82
C GLY A 233 -5.29 3.65 9.62
N GLN A 234 -6.26 4.00 8.77
CA GLN A 234 -6.60 3.33 7.51
C GLN A 234 -5.86 3.95 6.32
N LYS A 235 -5.49 5.23 6.38
CA LYS A 235 -4.58 5.85 5.40
C LYS A 235 -3.15 5.42 5.71
N GLY A 236 -2.57 4.58 4.86
CA GLY A 236 -1.13 4.31 4.88
C GLY A 236 -0.39 5.59 4.52
N GLY A 237 0.55 6.03 5.35
CA GLY A 237 1.34 7.24 5.14
C GLY A 237 2.27 7.18 3.92
N PRO A 238 3.19 8.14 3.73
CA PRO A 238 4.00 8.31 2.53
C PRO A 238 4.60 7.03 1.94
N ALA A 239 5.14 6.12 2.77
CA ALA A 239 5.67 4.85 2.27
C ALA A 239 4.57 3.89 1.80
N GLY A 240 3.49 3.76 2.59
CA GLY A 240 2.30 3.00 2.19
C GLY A 240 1.68 3.50 0.89
N TYR A 241 1.53 4.81 0.71
CA TYR A 241 0.96 5.41 -0.49
C TYR A 241 1.84 5.18 -1.73
N LEU A 242 3.16 5.39 -1.62
CA LEU A 242 4.08 5.14 -2.73
C LEU A 242 4.10 3.65 -3.14
N ALA A 243 4.09 2.73 -2.17
CA ALA A 243 3.95 1.31 -2.45
C ALA A 243 2.59 0.97 -3.10
N TRP A 244 1.51 1.66 -2.74
CA TRP A 244 0.21 1.51 -3.39
C TRP A 244 0.22 2.03 -4.84
N LYS A 245 0.80 3.21 -5.12
CA LYS A 245 1.03 3.72 -6.49
C LYS A 245 1.83 2.71 -7.33
N MET A 246 2.90 2.12 -6.78
CA MET A 246 3.64 1.00 -7.43
C MET A 246 2.75 -0.22 -7.74
N MET A 247 1.85 -0.59 -6.84
CA MET A 247 0.90 -1.68 -7.08
C MET A 247 -0.17 -1.34 -8.14
N VAL A 248 -0.56 -0.07 -8.30
CA VAL A 248 -1.48 0.36 -9.37
C VAL A 248 -0.79 0.23 -10.74
N ASP A 249 0.49 0.59 -10.84
CA ASP A 249 1.33 0.38 -12.03
C ASP A 249 1.60 -1.11 -12.35
N GLY A 250 1.21 -2.05 -11.48
CA GLY A 250 1.55 -3.47 -11.61
C GLY A 250 2.98 -3.84 -11.17
N ARG A 251 3.74 -2.90 -10.59
CA ARG A 251 5.12 -3.13 -10.11
C ARG A 251 5.13 -3.70 -8.69
N TYR A 252 4.58 -4.90 -8.55
CA TYR A 252 4.35 -5.53 -7.25
C TYR A 252 5.64 -5.88 -6.51
N LYS A 253 6.63 -6.47 -7.19
CA LYS A 253 7.96 -6.73 -6.62
C LYS A 253 8.62 -5.44 -6.09
N ASP A 254 8.58 -4.35 -6.87
CA ASP A 254 9.19 -3.08 -6.49
C ASP A 254 8.49 -2.46 -5.26
N ALA A 255 7.15 -2.52 -5.20
CA ALA A 255 6.36 -2.09 -4.05
C ALA A 255 6.76 -2.81 -2.75
N ALA A 256 7.00 -4.11 -2.82
CA ALA A 256 7.48 -4.89 -1.67
C ALA A 256 8.92 -4.50 -1.29
N LYS A 257 9.81 -4.39 -2.29
CA LYS A 257 11.22 -4.02 -2.08
C LYS A 257 11.39 -2.59 -1.54
N LEU A 258 10.53 -1.65 -1.90
CA LEU A 258 10.52 -0.30 -1.33
C LEU A 258 10.41 -0.35 0.21
N ILE A 259 9.36 -0.97 0.73
CA ILE A 259 9.09 -1.01 2.18
C ILE A 259 10.20 -1.76 2.93
N ILE A 260 10.72 -2.82 2.32
CA ILE A 260 11.90 -3.55 2.79
C ILE A 260 13.12 -2.63 2.89
N ASN A 261 13.48 -1.93 1.80
CA ASN A 261 14.68 -1.10 1.74
C ASN A 261 14.60 0.08 2.72
N LEU A 262 13.42 0.71 2.86
CA LEU A 262 13.18 1.74 3.87
C LEU A 262 13.47 1.21 5.27
N LYS A 263 12.96 0.01 5.60
CA LYS A 263 13.14 -0.62 6.91
C LYS A 263 14.58 -1.02 7.19
N GLU A 264 15.26 -1.61 6.22
CA GLU A 264 16.67 -2.02 6.32
C GLU A 264 17.62 -0.82 6.37
N SER A 265 17.24 0.32 5.80
CA SER A 265 17.93 1.61 5.94
C SER A 265 17.70 2.29 7.31
N GLY A 266 17.02 1.63 8.25
CA GLY A 266 16.75 2.14 9.59
C GLY A 266 15.62 3.18 9.68
N LEU A 267 14.90 3.43 8.58
CA LEU A 267 13.71 4.27 8.58
C LEU A 267 12.53 3.53 9.24
N LYS A 268 11.50 4.29 9.61
CA LYS A 268 10.28 3.77 10.24
C LYS A 268 9.08 3.98 9.30
N PRO A 269 8.90 3.14 8.27
CA PRO A 269 7.69 3.18 7.45
C PRO A 269 6.47 2.79 8.31
N GLU A 270 5.27 3.16 7.88
CA GLU A 270 4.06 2.98 8.68
C GLU A 270 3.69 1.49 8.79
N VAL A 271 3.08 1.06 9.90
CA VAL A 271 2.67 -0.35 10.09
C VAL A 271 1.78 -0.85 8.93
N TYR A 272 0.90 0.01 8.41
CA TYR A 272 0.02 -0.33 7.29
C TYR A 272 0.79 -0.50 5.96
N SER A 273 1.96 0.12 5.80
CA SER A 273 2.81 -0.05 4.61
C SER A 273 3.30 -1.50 4.45
N TYR A 274 3.61 -2.19 5.56
CA TYR A 274 3.94 -3.62 5.53
C TYR A 274 2.76 -4.45 5.00
N LEU A 275 1.52 -4.10 5.37
CA LEU A 275 0.31 -4.78 4.89
C LEU A 275 0.09 -4.53 3.39
N ILE A 276 0.41 -3.35 2.87
CA ILE A 276 0.38 -3.02 1.43
C ILE A 276 1.45 -3.85 0.70
N ALA A 277 2.70 -3.86 1.18
CA ALA A 277 3.79 -4.65 0.63
C ALA A 277 3.51 -6.17 0.62
N MET A 278 2.91 -6.71 1.69
CA MET A 278 2.44 -8.11 1.70
C MET A 278 1.37 -8.36 0.62
N THR A 279 0.44 -7.43 0.40
CA THR A 279 -0.54 -7.54 -0.70
C THR A 279 0.14 -7.47 -2.07
N ALA A 280 1.23 -6.72 -2.21
CA ALA A 280 2.06 -6.73 -3.42
C ALA A 280 2.70 -8.10 -3.65
N VAL A 281 3.33 -8.72 -2.64
CA VAL A 281 3.88 -10.08 -2.72
C VAL A 281 2.84 -11.10 -3.17
N VAL A 282 1.61 -11.03 -2.64
CA VAL A 282 0.50 -11.90 -3.07
C VAL A 282 0.15 -11.70 -4.56
N LYS A 283 0.09 -10.45 -5.04
CA LYS A 283 -0.19 -10.16 -6.46
C LYS A 283 0.94 -10.64 -7.38
N GLU A 284 2.20 -10.45 -6.99
CA GLU A 284 3.36 -10.93 -7.73
C GLU A 284 3.34 -12.47 -7.87
N LEU A 285 3.14 -13.19 -6.76
CA LEU A 285 3.00 -14.66 -6.77
C LEU A 285 1.84 -15.15 -7.64
N ASN A 286 0.72 -14.40 -7.70
CA ASN A 286 -0.41 -14.74 -8.56
C ASN A 286 -0.10 -14.53 -10.05
N GLU A 287 0.54 -13.43 -10.44
CA GLU A 287 0.99 -13.22 -11.83
C GLU A 287 2.06 -14.24 -12.24
N PHE A 288 3.02 -14.52 -11.36
CA PHE A 288 3.98 -15.60 -11.54
C PHE A 288 3.28 -16.96 -11.74
N ALA A 289 2.30 -17.31 -10.91
CA ALA A 289 1.50 -18.53 -11.06
C ALA A 289 0.63 -18.55 -12.33
N LYS A 290 0.24 -17.40 -12.89
CA LYS A 290 -0.42 -17.29 -14.21
C LYS A 290 0.59 -17.51 -15.35
N ALA A 291 1.77 -16.91 -15.26
CA ALA A 291 2.86 -17.08 -16.23
C ALA A 291 3.31 -18.55 -16.32
N LEU A 292 3.54 -19.20 -15.18
CA LEU A 292 3.87 -20.64 -15.10
C LEU A 292 2.80 -21.53 -15.77
N ARG A 293 1.51 -21.19 -15.62
CA ARG A 293 0.41 -21.93 -16.29
C ARG A 293 0.42 -21.75 -17.80
N LYS A 294 0.70 -20.54 -18.30
CA LYS A 294 0.85 -20.28 -19.74
C LYS A 294 2.03 -21.07 -20.33
N LEU A 295 3.19 -21.05 -19.66
CA LEU A 295 4.41 -21.77 -20.05
C LEU A 295 4.20 -23.31 -20.10
N LYS A 296 3.55 -23.87 -19.07
CA LYS A 296 3.19 -25.31 -19.05
C LYS A 296 2.09 -25.67 -20.04
N GLY A 297 1.34 -24.69 -20.54
CA GLY A 297 0.34 -24.86 -21.60
C GLY A 297 0.98 -24.91 -22.99
N SER A 298 1.87 -23.97 -23.32
CA SER A 298 2.54 -23.91 -24.63
C SER A 298 3.45 -25.10 -24.89
N SER A 299 4.17 -25.58 -23.86
CA SER A 299 5.02 -26.80 -23.95
C SER A 299 4.23 -28.04 -24.41
N LYS A 300 2.93 -28.14 -24.07
CA LYS A 300 2.05 -29.25 -24.50
C LYS A 300 1.53 -29.12 -25.93
N ALA A 301 1.71 -27.97 -26.58
CA ALA A 301 1.17 -27.66 -27.91
C ALA A 301 2.13 -27.98 -29.07
N GLY A 302 3.25 -28.67 -28.82
CA GLY A 302 4.14 -29.19 -29.85
C GLY A 302 5.34 -28.31 -30.21
N VAL A 303 5.59 -27.23 -29.49
CA VAL A 303 6.85 -26.46 -29.58
C VAL A 303 7.78 -26.91 -28.47
N THR A 304 8.78 -27.73 -28.80
CA THR A 304 9.73 -28.29 -27.83
C THR A 304 10.80 -27.28 -27.42
N ALA A 305 10.71 -26.84 -26.17
CA ALA A 305 11.73 -27.20 -25.20
C ALA A 305 11.01 -27.72 -23.94
N GLU A 306 11.49 -28.81 -23.35
CA GLU A 306 11.20 -29.02 -21.94
C GLU A 306 11.89 -27.89 -21.16
N ILE A 307 11.26 -27.40 -20.10
CA ILE A 307 11.87 -26.36 -19.26
C ILE A 307 13.15 -26.96 -18.67
N ASP A 308 14.30 -26.38 -19.01
CA ASP A 308 15.58 -26.87 -18.52
C ASP A 308 15.70 -26.73 -16.98
N VAL A 309 16.63 -27.50 -16.41
CA VAL A 309 16.81 -27.62 -14.96
C VAL A 309 17.24 -26.27 -14.34
N GLU A 310 17.97 -25.44 -15.09
CA GLU A 310 18.41 -24.12 -14.64
C GLU A 310 17.23 -23.15 -14.53
N SER A 311 16.39 -23.07 -15.57
CA SER A 311 15.15 -22.31 -15.62
C SER A 311 14.18 -22.73 -14.50
N LEU A 312 14.08 -24.04 -14.21
CA LEU A 312 13.30 -24.53 -13.08
C LEU A 312 13.84 -24.01 -11.74
N GLY A 313 15.16 -24.08 -11.53
CA GLY A 313 15.81 -23.57 -10.32
C GLY A 313 15.78 -22.04 -10.16
N LEU A 314 15.69 -21.28 -11.26
CA LEU A 314 15.45 -19.83 -11.25
C LEU A 314 14.01 -19.51 -10.84
N MET A 315 13.03 -20.25 -11.36
CA MET A 315 11.62 -20.10 -10.99
C MET A 315 11.37 -20.45 -9.51
N GLU A 316 12.00 -21.50 -8.99
CA GLU A 316 11.90 -21.89 -7.58
C GLU A 316 12.55 -20.84 -6.65
N ARG A 317 13.74 -20.32 -7.01
CA ARG A 317 14.37 -19.22 -6.27
C ARG A 317 13.50 -17.97 -6.25
N TYR A 318 12.98 -17.54 -7.40
CA TYR A 318 12.12 -16.38 -7.50
C TYR A 318 10.88 -16.49 -6.59
N GLN A 319 10.22 -17.66 -6.58
CA GLN A 319 9.09 -17.90 -5.68
C GLN A 319 9.51 -17.90 -4.20
N SER A 320 10.66 -18.50 -3.88
CA SER A 320 11.18 -18.59 -2.51
C SER A 320 11.57 -17.22 -1.95
N ASP A 321 12.21 -16.37 -2.77
CA ASP A 321 12.58 -14.99 -2.41
C ASP A 321 11.34 -14.14 -2.09
N LEU A 322 10.26 -14.28 -2.89
CA LEU A 322 8.99 -13.60 -2.63
C LEU A 322 8.32 -14.08 -1.34
N ILE A 323 8.35 -15.38 -1.05
CA ILE A 323 7.83 -15.94 0.22
C ILE A 323 8.66 -15.41 1.41
N ALA A 324 9.98 -15.33 1.26
CA ALA A 324 10.87 -14.79 2.28
C ALA A 324 10.63 -13.29 2.55
N ASP A 325 10.43 -12.50 1.50
CA ASP A 325 10.03 -11.10 1.60
C ASP A 325 8.67 -10.95 2.32
N GLY A 326 7.66 -11.74 1.94
CA GLY A 326 6.35 -11.73 2.58
C GLY A 326 6.38 -12.14 4.06
N LEU A 327 7.21 -13.12 4.42
CA LEU A 327 7.44 -13.53 5.80
C LEU A 327 8.13 -12.43 6.62
N ARG A 328 9.16 -11.78 6.06
CA ARG A 328 9.88 -10.67 6.69
C ARG A 328 8.97 -9.46 6.93
N LEU A 329 8.13 -9.11 5.95
CA LEU A 329 7.11 -8.08 6.11
C LEU A 329 6.09 -8.45 7.20
N SER A 330 5.69 -9.73 7.28
CA SER A 330 4.74 -10.21 8.31
C SER A 330 5.29 -10.13 9.73
N SER A 331 6.59 -10.39 9.94
CA SER A 331 7.20 -10.31 11.27
C SER A 331 7.35 -8.86 11.73
N TRP A 332 7.74 -7.94 10.84
CA TRP A 332 7.73 -6.50 11.13
C TRP A 332 6.31 -5.99 11.44
N ALA A 333 5.31 -6.36 10.64
CA ALA A 333 3.91 -6.00 10.87
C ALA A 333 3.36 -6.55 12.21
N THR A 334 3.84 -7.72 12.66
CA THR A 334 3.44 -8.32 13.93
C THR A 334 4.16 -7.67 15.12
N ASN A 335 5.43 -7.30 14.97
CA ASN A 335 6.24 -6.71 16.04
C ASN A 335 5.93 -5.22 16.28
N GLU A 336 5.52 -4.49 15.23
CA GLU A 336 5.22 -3.04 15.30
C GLU A 336 3.73 -2.73 15.28
N GLY A 337 2.90 -3.71 14.92
CA GLY A 337 1.45 -3.57 14.83
C GLY A 337 0.70 -3.89 16.12
N SER A 338 -0.57 -3.48 16.15
CA SER A 338 -1.52 -3.85 17.20
C SER A 338 -2.09 -5.26 16.98
N ALA A 339 -2.49 -5.93 18.06
CA ALA A 339 -3.04 -7.29 18.01
C ALA A 339 -4.26 -7.45 17.08
N SER A 340 -5.00 -6.37 16.78
CA SER A 340 -6.12 -6.38 15.82
C SER A 340 -5.68 -6.74 14.39
N LEU A 341 -4.44 -6.41 14.02
CA LEU A 341 -3.85 -6.70 12.71
C LEU A 341 -3.44 -8.18 12.54
N ALA A 342 -3.26 -8.95 13.61
CA ALA A 342 -2.75 -10.33 13.54
C ALA A 342 -3.50 -11.18 12.50
N GLY A 343 -4.83 -11.18 12.52
CA GLY A 343 -5.60 -11.96 11.54
C GLY A 343 -5.60 -11.38 10.12
N VAL A 344 -5.32 -10.09 9.95
CA VAL A 344 -5.12 -9.44 8.64
C VAL A 344 -3.77 -9.84 8.04
N ILE A 345 -2.77 -10.08 8.90
CA ILE A 345 -1.45 -10.62 8.56
C ILE A 345 -1.57 -12.10 8.17
N HIS A 346 -2.24 -12.93 8.99
CA HIS A 346 -2.45 -14.35 8.67
C HIS A 346 -3.27 -14.57 7.39
N GLU A 347 -4.28 -13.74 7.11
CA GLU A 347 -5.04 -13.76 5.85
C GLU A 347 -4.13 -13.49 4.64
N ARG A 348 -3.21 -12.53 4.74
CA ARG A 348 -2.22 -12.24 3.70
C ARG A 348 -1.21 -13.38 3.53
N LEU A 349 -0.73 -13.98 4.61
CA LEU A 349 0.15 -15.16 4.56
C LEU A 349 -0.57 -16.36 3.94
N LEU A 350 -1.84 -16.58 4.27
CA LEU A 350 -2.68 -17.61 3.66
C LEU A 350 -2.80 -17.40 2.14
N ALA A 351 -3.14 -16.19 1.71
CA ALA A 351 -3.22 -15.84 0.29
C ALA A 351 -1.87 -16.00 -0.44
N MET A 352 -0.76 -15.63 0.21
CA MET A 352 0.60 -15.80 -0.29
C MET A 352 0.93 -17.28 -0.52
N TYR A 353 0.71 -18.14 0.48
CA TYR A 353 0.97 -19.57 0.36
C TYR A 353 0.04 -20.26 -0.64
N ILE A 354 -1.24 -19.83 -0.74
CA ILE A 354 -2.15 -20.28 -1.79
C ILE A 354 -1.61 -19.95 -3.20
N CYS A 355 -1.15 -18.71 -3.42
CA CYS A 355 -0.60 -18.31 -4.72
C CYS A 355 0.72 -19.04 -5.05
N ALA A 356 1.54 -19.31 -4.03
CA ALA A 356 2.75 -20.13 -4.18
C ALA A 356 2.45 -21.63 -4.40
N GLY A 357 1.25 -22.11 -4.03
CA GLY A 357 0.92 -23.54 -4.03
C GLY A 357 1.53 -24.32 -2.86
N ARG A 358 1.73 -23.67 -1.71
CA ARG A 358 2.35 -24.23 -0.50
C ARG A 358 1.26 -24.70 0.48
N GLY A 359 0.80 -25.94 0.29
CA GLY A 359 -0.41 -26.46 0.94
C GLY A 359 -0.31 -26.56 2.47
N LEU A 360 0.78 -27.12 2.98
CA LEU A 360 0.98 -27.33 4.42
C LEU A 360 1.10 -25.99 5.18
N GLU A 361 1.81 -25.02 4.60
CA GLU A 361 1.96 -23.69 5.18
C GLU A 361 0.65 -22.89 5.13
N ALA A 362 -0.12 -23.02 4.05
CA ALA A 362 -1.46 -22.45 3.95
C ALA A 362 -2.44 -23.09 4.97
N GLU A 363 -2.40 -24.41 5.16
CA GLU A 363 -3.17 -25.11 6.19
C GLU A 363 -2.81 -24.59 7.59
N ARG A 364 -1.52 -24.39 7.87
CA ARG A 364 -1.08 -23.79 9.12
C ARG A 364 -1.72 -22.41 9.34
N GLN A 365 -1.73 -21.53 8.34
CA GLN A 365 -2.34 -20.20 8.50
C GLN A 365 -3.85 -20.27 8.78
N LEU A 366 -4.59 -21.24 8.20
CA LEU A 366 -6.00 -21.48 8.55
C LEU A 366 -6.19 -21.81 10.05
N TRP A 367 -5.25 -22.55 10.64
CA TRP A 367 -5.27 -22.86 12.08
C TRP A 367 -4.83 -21.70 12.96
N GLU A 368 -3.81 -20.93 12.58
CA GLU A 368 -3.40 -19.72 13.30
C GLU A 368 -4.55 -18.69 13.33
N MET A 369 -5.25 -18.46 12.20
CA MET A 369 -6.45 -17.60 12.14
C MET A 369 -7.54 -18.08 13.10
N LYS A 370 -7.82 -19.39 13.12
CA LYS A 370 -8.82 -19.99 14.02
C LYS A 370 -8.45 -19.81 15.49
N LEU A 371 -7.16 -19.91 15.84
CA LEU A 371 -6.66 -19.74 17.21
C LEU A 371 -6.89 -18.32 17.73
N ILE A 372 -6.72 -17.30 16.89
CA ILE A 372 -7.00 -15.89 17.24
C ILE A 372 -8.47 -15.49 17.04
N GLY A 373 -9.37 -16.45 16.85
CA GLY A 373 -10.81 -16.21 16.73
C GLY A 373 -11.28 -15.61 15.40
N LYS A 374 -10.44 -15.57 14.35
CA LYS A 374 -10.87 -15.14 13.00
C LYS A 374 -11.12 -16.35 12.11
N ALA A 375 -12.27 -16.38 11.43
CA ALA A 375 -12.57 -17.41 10.44
C ALA A 375 -12.09 -16.97 9.06
N ALA A 376 -11.31 -17.82 8.38
CA ALA A 376 -11.07 -17.67 6.94
C ALA A 376 -12.35 -18.03 6.15
N ASP A 377 -12.48 -17.50 4.93
CA ASP A 377 -13.57 -17.89 4.03
C ASP A 377 -13.50 -19.40 3.73
N LYS A 378 -14.68 -20.03 3.69
CA LYS A 378 -14.86 -21.45 3.36
C LYS A 378 -14.29 -21.78 1.97
N ASP A 379 -14.26 -20.83 1.07
CA ASP A 379 -13.68 -21.04 -0.26
C ASP A 379 -12.14 -21.07 -0.25
N LEU A 380 -11.49 -20.42 0.72
CA LEU A 380 -10.04 -20.58 0.94
C LEU A 380 -9.71 -21.98 1.49
N TYR A 381 -10.54 -22.53 2.38
CA TYR A 381 -10.39 -23.93 2.84
C TYR A 381 -10.43 -24.94 1.68
N ASP A 382 -11.38 -24.80 0.75
CA ASP A 382 -11.48 -25.65 -0.46
C ASP A 382 -10.23 -25.52 -1.36
N ILE A 383 -9.69 -24.31 -1.51
CA ILE A 383 -8.48 -24.07 -2.30
C ILE A 383 -7.25 -24.73 -1.65
N VAL A 384 -7.06 -24.58 -0.34
CA VAL A 384 -5.96 -25.24 0.39
C VAL A 384 -6.09 -26.76 0.32
N LEU A 385 -7.29 -27.30 0.51
CA LEU A 385 -7.58 -28.73 0.34
C LEU A 385 -7.15 -29.25 -1.04
N ALA A 386 -7.49 -28.52 -2.12
CA ALA A 386 -7.11 -28.89 -3.48
C ALA A 386 -5.59 -28.79 -3.73
N ILE A 387 -4.89 -27.85 -3.09
CA ILE A 387 -3.42 -27.76 -3.15
C ILE A 387 -2.79 -28.97 -2.46
N CYS A 388 -3.17 -29.26 -1.22
CA CYS A 388 -2.68 -30.42 -0.45
C CYS A 388 -2.96 -31.75 -1.17
N ALA A 389 -4.15 -31.90 -1.76
CA ALA A 389 -4.49 -33.06 -2.59
C ALA A 389 -3.59 -33.18 -3.83
N SER A 390 -3.27 -32.06 -4.50
CA SER A 390 -2.34 -32.07 -5.64
C SER A 390 -0.89 -32.42 -5.26
N GLN A 391 -0.55 -32.33 -3.97
CA GLN A 391 0.76 -32.67 -3.38
C GLN A 391 0.78 -34.05 -2.71
N LYS A 392 -0.35 -34.77 -2.68
CA LYS A 392 -0.56 -36.03 -1.95
C LYS A 392 -0.33 -35.91 -0.43
N GLU A 393 -0.65 -34.75 0.15
CA GLU A 393 -0.57 -34.50 1.59
C GLU A 393 -1.77 -35.09 2.34
N ILE A 394 -1.85 -36.43 2.38
CA ILE A 394 -2.98 -37.22 2.90
C ILE A 394 -3.41 -36.78 4.31
N ASN A 395 -2.44 -36.51 5.19
CA ASN A 395 -2.70 -36.06 6.56
C ASN A 395 -3.38 -34.69 6.61
N SER A 396 -2.97 -33.76 5.74
CA SER A 396 -3.58 -32.43 5.61
C SER A 396 -4.99 -32.52 5.04
N VAL A 397 -5.16 -33.30 3.96
CA VAL A 397 -6.46 -33.58 3.34
C VAL A 397 -7.45 -34.15 4.37
N SER A 398 -7.04 -35.13 5.16
CA SER A 398 -7.89 -35.72 6.22
C SER A 398 -8.32 -34.70 7.28
N ARG A 399 -7.41 -33.85 7.76
CA ARG A 399 -7.73 -32.77 8.71
C ARG A 399 -8.70 -31.75 8.12
N LEU A 400 -8.46 -31.30 6.88
CA LEU A 400 -9.30 -30.31 6.20
C LEU A 400 -10.69 -30.84 5.85
N LEU A 401 -10.85 -32.15 5.67
CA LEU A 401 -12.15 -32.82 5.50
C LEU A 401 -12.88 -33.10 6.81
N THR A 402 -12.27 -32.87 7.97
CA THR A 402 -12.89 -33.13 9.27
C THR A 402 -14.11 -32.23 9.48
N GLY A 403 -15.26 -32.83 9.80
CA GLY A 403 -16.53 -32.11 9.94
C GLY A 403 -17.30 -31.86 8.63
N LEU A 404 -16.78 -32.27 7.47
CA LEU A 404 -17.50 -32.19 6.19
C LEU A 404 -18.86 -32.92 6.23
N GLU A 405 -18.94 -34.00 7.01
CA GLU A 405 -20.15 -34.80 7.22
C GLU A 405 -21.32 -33.99 7.80
N MET A 406 -21.03 -32.98 8.62
CA MET A 406 -22.04 -32.09 9.24
C MET A 406 -22.45 -30.92 8.33
N SER A 407 -21.86 -30.80 7.14
CA SER A 407 -22.18 -29.73 6.19
C SER A 407 -23.33 -30.08 5.24
N SER A 408 -23.94 -29.05 4.63
CA SER A 408 -25.03 -29.23 3.67
C SER A 408 -24.56 -29.96 2.40
N SER A 409 -25.46 -30.70 1.74
CA SER A 409 -25.18 -31.43 0.50
C SER A 409 -24.48 -30.58 -0.56
N GLN A 410 -24.92 -29.33 -0.75
CA GLN A 410 -24.29 -28.38 -1.67
C GLN A 410 -22.85 -28.04 -1.30
N ARG A 411 -22.52 -27.92 0.00
CA ARG A 411 -21.14 -27.70 0.44
C ARG A 411 -20.29 -28.95 0.25
N LYS A 412 -20.82 -30.13 0.58
CA LYS A 412 -20.17 -31.43 0.31
C LYS A 412 -19.79 -31.57 -1.16
N LYS A 413 -20.73 -31.30 -2.09
CA LYS A 413 -20.44 -31.33 -3.53
C LYS A 413 -19.29 -30.39 -3.88
N LYS A 414 -19.35 -29.12 -3.45
CA LYS A 414 -18.31 -28.12 -3.77
C LYS A 414 -16.92 -28.55 -3.28
N THR A 415 -16.81 -28.92 -2.00
CA THR A 415 -15.53 -29.31 -1.38
C THR A 415 -14.96 -30.61 -1.99
N LEU A 416 -15.80 -31.61 -2.28
CA LEU A 416 -15.35 -32.83 -2.97
C LEU A 416 -14.96 -32.58 -4.43
N SER A 417 -15.62 -31.67 -5.15
CA SER A 417 -15.19 -31.25 -6.49
C SER A 417 -13.82 -30.55 -6.47
N TRP A 418 -13.52 -29.74 -5.45
CA TRP A 418 -12.19 -29.16 -5.27
C TRP A 418 -11.12 -30.21 -4.96
N LEU A 419 -11.41 -31.14 -4.04
CA LEU A 419 -10.54 -32.29 -3.73
C LEU A 419 -10.22 -33.10 -4.99
N LEU A 420 -11.25 -33.46 -5.77
CA LEU A 420 -11.16 -34.20 -7.02
C LEU A 420 -10.26 -33.49 -8.03
N ARG A 421 -10.48 -32.18 -8.25
CA ARG A 421 -9.66 -31.34 -9.13
C ARG A 421 -8.22 -31.19 -8.64
N GLY A 422 -8.00 -31.19 -7.32
CA GLY A 422 -6.69 -31.24 -6.69
C GLY A 422 -5.91 -32.49 -7.07
N TYR A 423 -6.49 -33.68 -6.84
CA TYR A 423 -5.87 -34.95 -7.22
C TYR A 423 -5.62 -35.07 -8.73
N ILE A 424 -6.58 -34.69 -9.58
CA ILE A 424 -6.43 -34.64 -11.04
C ILE A 424 -5.24 -33.74 -11.43
N LYS A 425 -5.08 -32.57 -10.80
CA LYS A 425 -3.97 -31.63 -11.05
C LYS A 425 -2.62 -32.20 -10.61
N GLY A 426 -2.59 -32.96 -9.52
CA GLY A 426 -1.39 -33.66 -9.04
C GLY A 426 -1.02 -34.91 -9.85
N GLY A 427 -1.92 -35.43 -10.68
CA GLY A 427 -1.77 -36.71 -11.38
C GLY A 427 -2.07 -37.94 -10.52
N HIS A 428 -2.72 -37.74 -9.37
CA HIS A 428 -3.09 -38.80 -8.42
C HIS A 428 -4.45 -39.39 -8.79
N PHE A 429 -4.53 -40.04 -9.95
CA PHE A 429 -5.81 -40.46 -10.54
C PHE A 429 -6.53 -41.57 -9.76
N GLU A 430 -5.81 -42.33 -8.93
CA GLU A 430 -6.39 -43.30 -8.01
C GLU A 430 -7.19 -42.61 -6.89
N ASP A 431 -6.55 -41.69 -6.16
CA ASP A 431 -7.21 -40.88 -5.11
C ASP A 431 -8.38 -40.05 -5.70
N ALA A 432 -8.24 -39.60 -6.96
CA ALA A 432 -9.31 -38.95 -7.71
C ALA A 432 -10.48 -39.90 -8.02
N ALA A 433 -10.21 -41.15 -8.43
CA ALA A 433 -11.22 -42.17 -8.68
C ALA A 433 -12.03 -42.51 -7.42
N GLU A 434 -11.34 -42.67 -6.29
CA GLU A 434 -11.94 -42.93 -4.98
C GLU A 434 -12.80 -41.74 -4.51
N THR A 435 -12.32 -40.50 -4.72
CA THR A 435 -13.10 -39.28 -4.47
C THR A 435 -14.35 -39.20 -5.34
N LEU A 436 -14.23 -39.56 -6.64
CA LEU A 436 -15.34 -39.57 -7.58
C LEU A 436 -16.40 -40.61 -7.18
N ILE A 437 -16.00 -41.82 -6.82
CA ILE A 437 -16.92 -42.87 -6.33
C ILE A 437 -17.61 -42.41 -5.04
N LYS A 438 -16.87 -41.84 -4.09
CA LYS A 438 -17.42 -41.27 -2.85
C LYS A 438 -18.47 -40.17 -3.11
N MET A 439 -18.30 -39.36 -4.16
CA MET A 439 -19.34 -38.40 -4.58
C MET A 439 -20.61 -39.11 -5.06
N LEU A 440 -20.48 -40.14 -5.90
CA LEU A 440 -21.63 -40.93 -6.41
C LEU A 440 -22.38 -41.63 -5.28
N ASP A 441 -21.67 -42.24 -4.33
CA ASP A 441 -22.27 -42.92 -3.18
C ASP A 441 -23.01 -41.95 -2.24
N MET A 442 -22.60 -40.67 -2.20
CA MET A 442 -23.31 -39.59 -1.54
C MET A 442 -24.45 -38.97 -2.39
N SER A 443 -24.78 -39.56 -3.54
CA SER A 443 -25.74 -39.02 -4.53
C SER A 443 -25.37 -37.62 -5.07
N LEU A 444 -24.08 -37.28 -5.10
CA LEU A 444 -23.55 -36.01 -5.57
C LEU A 444 -22.96 -36.18 -6.98
N SER A 445 -23.69 -35.77 -8.03
CA SER A 445 -23.19 -35.87 -9.41
C SER A 445 -21.92 -35.03 -9.62
N PRO A 446 -20.76 -35.63 -9.99
CA PRO A 446 -19.55 -34.90 -10.37
C PRO A 446 -19.70 -34.27 -11.76
N ASP A 447 -19.00 -33.18 -12.04
CA ASP A 447 -19.12 -32.46 -13.31
C ASP A 447 -18.46 -33.25 -14.46
N TYR A 448 -19.01 -33.17 -15.69
CA TYR A 448 -18.59 -33.98 -16.84
C TYR A 448 -17.08 -33.93 -17.11
N LEU A 449 -16.49 -32.72 -17.05
CA LEU A 449 -15.05 -32.53 -17.28
C LEU A 449 -14.18 -33.25 -16.24
N ASP A 450 -14.61 -33.29 -14.97
CA ASP A 450 -13.89 -33.99 -13.92
C ASP A 450 -13.95 -35.51 -14.15
N ARG A 451 -15.12 -36.05 -14.52
CA ARG A 451 -15.29 -37.48 -14.87
C ARG A 451 -14.40 -37.87 -16.06
N ALA A 452 -14.42 -37.06 -17.11
CA ALA A 452 -13.60 -37.28 -18.30
C ALA A 452 -12.09 -37.22 -17.99
N ALA A 453 -11.67 -36.29 -17.12
CA ALA A 453 -10.28 -36.17 -16.69
C ALA A 453 -9.79 -37.38 -15.87
N VAL A 454 -10.60 -37.90 -14.93
CA VAL A 454 -10.29 -39.12 -14.18
C VAL A 454 -10.16 -40.32 -15.12
N LEU A 455 -11.16 -40.55 -15.98
CA LEU A 455 -11.15 -41.68 -16.92
C LEU A 455 -9.97 -41.61 -17.89
N HIS A 456 -9.60 -40.42 -18.37
CA HIS A 456 -8.44 -40.21 -19.22
C HIS A 456 -7.12 -40.46 -18.46
N GLY A 457 -7.02 -40.02 -17.21
CA GLY A 457 -5.87 -40.25 -16.34
C GLY A 457 -5.64 -41.73 -16.07
N LEU A 458 -6.64 -42.42 -15.54
CA LEU A 458 -6.61 -43.88 -15.32
C LEU A 458 -6.26 -44.65 -16.61
N LYS A 459 -6.78 -44.23 -17.77
CA LYS A 459 -6.43 -44.82 -19.08
C LYS A 459 -4.96 -44.66 -19.47
N LYS A 460 -4.29 -43.60 -18.99
CA LYS A 460 -2.84 -43.42 -19.12
C LYS A 460 -2.11 -44.37 -18.17
N ASP A 461 -2.58 -44.49 -16.92
CA ASP A 461 -1.93 -45.30 -15.89
C ASP A 461 -2.04 -46.81 -16.20
N ILE A 462 -3.18 -47.27 -16.75
CA ILE A 462 -3.35 -48.64 -17.30
C ILE A 462 -2.23 -49.01 -18.28
N ARG A 463 -1.71 -48.05 -19.07
CA ARG A 463 -0.62 -48.32 -20.04
C ARG A 463 0.75 -48.50 -19.36
N GLN A 464 0.88 -48.06 -18.10
CA GLN A 464 2.10 -48.13 -17.29
C GLN A 464 2.05 -49.30 -16.30
N THR A 465 0.98 -49.41 -15.51
CA THR A 465 0.83 -50.41 -14.43
C THR A 465 0.17 -51.71 -14.89
N GLY A 466 -0.70 -51.64 -15.92
CA GLY A 466 -1.51 -52.77 -16.38
C GLY A 466 -2.73 -53.10 -15.49
N ASP A 467 -2.90 -52.40 -14.36
CA ASP A 467 -4.09 -52.49 -13.52
C ASP A 467 -5.28 -51.84 -14.22
N LEU A 468 -6.41 -52.53 -14.19
CA LEU A 468 -7.66 -52.16 -14.86
C LEU A 468 -8.82 -52.06 -13.85
N GLU A 469 -8.64 -52.47 -12.58
CA GLU A 469 -9.72 -52.62 -11.61
C GLU A 469 -10.35 -51.27 -11.25
N LYS A 470 -9.54 -50.27 -10.90
CA LYS A 470 -10.03 -48.91 -10.58
C LYS A 470 -10.76 -48.28 -11.78
N TYR A 471 -10.29 -48.48 -13.01
CA TYR A 471 -10.96 -47.99 -14.22
C TYR A 471 -12.32 -48.65 -14.46
N LEU A 472 -12.40 -49.98 -14.33
CA LEU A 472 -13.65 -50.73 -14.48
C LEU A 472 -14.66 -50.38 -13.38
N SER A 473 -14.19 -50.20 -12.14
CA SER A 473 -15.00 -49.77 -11.00
C SER A 473 -15.65 -48.41 -11.26
N VAL A 474 -14.86 -47.41 -11.67
CA VAL A 474 -15.38 -46.07 -12.03
C VAL A 474 -16.35 -46.16 -13.20
N CYS A 475 -16.06 -46.94 -14.25
CA CYS A 475 -17.00 -47.11 -15.37
C CYS A 475 -18.32 -47.73 -14.90
N SER A 476 -18.28 -48.80 -14.11
CA SER A 476 -19.50 -49.44 -13.58
C SER A 476 -20.33 -48.46 -12.75
N ARG A 477 -19.73 -47.78 -11.76
CA ARG A 477 -20.46 -46.83 -10.90
C ARG A 477 -21.02 -45.62 -11.65
N LEU A 478 -20.39 -45.22 -12.77
CA LEU A 478 -20.92 -44.19 -13.65
C LEU A 478 -22.02 -44.70 -14.59
N SER A 479 -21.96 -45.96 -15.01
CA SER A 479 -23.00 -46.67 -15.78
C SER A 479 -24.26 -46.86 -14.92
N ASP A 480 -24.09 -47.32 -13.66
CA ASP A 480 -25.17 -47.48 -12.66
C ASP A 480 -25.99 -46.19 -12.41
N MET A 481 -25.41 -45.02 -12.69
CA MET A 481 -25.97 -43.69 -12.44
C MET A 481 -26.33 -42.93 -13.72
N ASP A 482 -26.34 -43.60 -14.88
CA ASP A 482 -26.62 -43.02 -16.21
C ASP A 482 -25.70 -41.83 -16.60
N LEU A 483 -24.49 -41.77 -16.03
CA LEU A 483 -23.53 -40.65 -16.24
C LEU A 483 -22.55 -40.87 -17.40
N ILE A 484 -22.51 -42.07 -17.96
CA ILE A 484 -21.78 -42.46 -19.18
C ILE A 484 -22.63 -43.44 -20.00
N GLY A 485 -22.35 -43.56 -21.31
CA GLY A 485 -22.90 -44.63 -22.15
C GLY A 485 -22.09 -45.94 -22.05
N PRO A 486 -22.58 -47.03 -22.67
CA PRO A 486 -21.94 -48.34 -22.63
C PRO A 486 -20.47 -48.31 -23.07
N CYS A 487 -19.58 -48.87 -22.24
CA CYS A 487 -18.14 -48.81 -22.42
C CYS A 487 -17.59 -50.16 -22.87
N LEU A 488 -17.00 -50.19 -24.08
CA LEU A 488 -16.27 -51.35 -24.59
C LEU A 488 -14.78 -51.26 -24.21
N VAL A 489 -14.35 -52.17 -23.34
CA VAL A 489 -12.96 -52.28 -22.89
C VAL A 489 -12.26 -53.43 -23.64
N TYR A 490 -11.23 -53.07 -24.40
CA TYR A 490 -10.41 -53.99 -25.19
C TYR A 490 -9.07 -54.24 -24.47
N LYS A 491 -8.81 -55.48 -24.03
CA LYS A 491 -7.54 -55.88 -23.41
C LYS A 491 -6.84 -56.94 -24.27
N TYR A 492 -5.66 -56.60 -24.78
CA TYR A 492 -4.80 -57.55 -25.49
C TYR A 492 -3.90 -58.32 -24.51
N ILE A 493 -4.10 -59.63 -24.42
CA ILE A 493 -3.32 -60.52 -23.57
C ILE A 493 -2.14 -61.07 -24.38
N LYS A 494 -1.01 -60.35 -24.34
CA LYS A 494 0.22 -60.67 -25.10
C LYS A 494 0.62 -62.16 -25.02
N LYS A 495 0.56 -62.76 -23.82
CA LYS A 495 0.91 -64.18 -23.57
C LYS A 495 0.12 -65.19 -24.43
N HIS A 496 -1.12 -64.86 -24.78
CA HIS A 496 -2.04 -65.76 -25.50
C HIS A 496 -2.42 -65.22 -26.89
N LYS A 497 -1.83 -64.09 -27.33
CA LYS A 497 -2.17 -63.36 -28.56
C LYS A 497 -3.67 -63.08 -28.74
N LEU A 498 -4.40 -62.90 -27.63
CA LEU A 498 -5.86 -62.86 -27.60
C LEU A 498 -6.39 -61.48 -27.18
N TRP A 499 -7.45 -61.02 -27.83
CA TRP A 499 -8.20 -59.82 -27.45
C TRP A 499 -9.43 -60.20 -26.62
N VAL A 500 -9.50 -59.69 -25.40
CA VAL A 500 -10.72 -59.75 -24.58
C VAL A 500 -11.48 -58.45 -24.76
N ILE A 501 -12.76 -58.55 -25.12
CA ILE A 501 -13.70 -57.43 -25.17
C ILE A 501 -14.66 -57.60 -24.00
N LYS A 502 -14.76 -56.59 -23.12
CA LYS A 502 -15.76 -56.54 -22.05
C LYS A 502 -16.62 -55.29 -22.23
N MET A 503 -17.93 -55.46 -22.20
CA MET A 503 -18.89 -54.35 -22.09
C MET A 503 -19.13 -54.05 -20.59
N VAL A 504 -19.24 -52.76 -20.25
CA VAL A 504 -19.46 -52.19 -18.90
C VAL A 504 -20.46 -51.05 -19.02
#